data_AF-A0A8T5UZX7-F1
#
_entry.id   AF-A0A8T5UZX7-F1
#
_cell.length_a   1.000
_cell.length_b   1.000
_cell.length_c   1.000
_cell.angle_alpha   90.00
_cell.angle_beta   90.00
_cell.angle_gamma   90.00
#
_symmetry.space_group_name_H-M   'P 1'
#
loop_
_entity.id
_entity.type
_entity.pdbx_description
1 polymer ?
#
loop_
_entity_poly.entity_id
_entity_poly.type
_entity_poly.pdbx_seq_one_letter_code
_entity_poly.pdbx_strand_id
1 'polypeptide(L)'
;MDLISLIQRLLYFLKPEKLDPSNTKIYNEFLRIHNIPYNEQSYNCTHKTNDFAKYLINLGVKNLSTLNIGYKDGKYNHIFLVWNEMAFDPTNQDITYNIPLTDYLGALYKIGFTGMRIKSPIN
;
A
#
# COMPACT_ATOMS: atom_id res chain seq x y z
N MET A 1 6.66 39.37 18.67
CA MET A 1 6.22 38.02 18.30
C MET A 1 5.42 37.49 19.48
N ASP A 2 4.12 37.31 19.35
CA ASP A 2 3.26 36.88 20.46
C ASP A 2 3.28 35.35 20.65
N LEU A 3 2.81 34.91 21.83
CA LEU A 3 2.77 33.50 22.21
C LEU A 3 1.90 32.67 21.25
N ILE A 4 0.85 33.26 20.68
CA ILE A 4 -0.05 32.59 19.73
C ILE A 4 0.69 32.29 18.41
N SER A 5 1.48 33.23 17.93
CA SER A 5 2.31 33.11 16.72
C SER A 5 3.43 32.08 16.90
N LEU A 6 4.00 31.97 18.11
CA LEU A 6 5.01 30.96 18.43
C LEU A 6 4.38 29.56 18.51
N ILE A 7 3.21 29.43 19.13
CA ILE A 7 2.43 28.17 19.18
C ILE A 7 2.00 27.74 17.77
N GLN A 8 1.53 28.66 16.93
CA GLN A 8 1.17 28.34 15.53
C GLN A 8 2.38 27.88 14.71
N ARG A 9 3.56 28.48 14.89
CA ARG A 9 4.80 28.00 14.25
C ARG A 9 5.22 26.63 14.76
N LEU A 10 5.20 26.41 16.08
CA LEU A 10 5.49 25.10 16.67
C LEU A 10 4.52 24.04 16.15
N LEU A 11 3.22 24.33 16.13
CA LEU A 11 2.21 23.43 15.56
C LEU A 11 2.42 23.18 14.07
N TYR A 12 2.89 24.18 13.31
CA TYR A 12 3.24 24.02 11.90
C TYR A 12 4.43 23.06 11.71
N PHE A 13 5.47 23.17 12.54
CA PHE A 13 6.63 22.25 12.53
C PHE A 13 6.32 20.87 13.13
N LEU A 14 5.30 20.77 13.98
CA LEU A 14 4.81 19.52 14.57
C LEU A 14 3.74 18.82 13.72
N LYS A 15 3.30 19.42 12.59
CA LYS A 15 2.48 18.67 11.63
C LYS A 15 3.38 17.57 11.06
N PRO A 16 3.04 16.29 11.25
CA PRO A 16 3.79 15.22 10.61
C PRO A 16 3.76 15.53 9.11
N GLU A 17 4.96 15.60 8.52
CA GLU A 17 5.09 15.73 7.07
C GLU A 17 4.18 14.67 6.45
N LYS A 18 3.19 15.13 5.69
CA LYS A 18 2.23 14.22 5.09
C LYS A 18 3.01 13.41 4.07
N LEU A 19 3.42 12.20 4.46
CA LEU A 19 4.18 11.32 3.60
C LEU A 19 3.41 11.14 2.30
N ASP A 20 4.05 11.59 1.23
CA ASP A 20 3.50 11.56 -0.12
C ASP A 20 3.95 10.25 -0.79
N PRO A 21 3.03 9.44 -1.34
CA PRO A 21 3.39 8.35 -2.23
C PRO A 21 4.27 8.78 -3.43
N SER A 22 4.32 10.06 -3.80
CA SER A 22 5.28 10.54 -4.81
C SER A 22 6.74 10.60 -4.32
N ASN A 23 6.99 10.33 -3.03
CA ASN A 23 8.33 10.30 -2.45
C ASN A 23 9.19 9.22 -3.12
N THR A 24 10.27 9.65 -3.75
CA THR A 24 11.21 8.79 -4.49
C THR A 24 11.75 7.63 -3.66
N LYS A 25 11.91 7.79 -2.34
CA LYS A 25 12.38 6.70 -1.46
C LYS A 25 11.33 5.59 -1.32
N ILE A 26 10.05 5.96 -1.19
CA ILE A 26 8.95 4.99 -1.10
C ILE A 26 8.82 4.23 -2.42
N TYR A 27 8.90 4.93 -3.55
CA TYR A 27 8.84 4.30 -4.86
C TYR A 27 10.03 3.36 -5.11
N ASN A 28 11.26 3.78 -4.75
CA ASN A 28 12.44 2.94 -4.91
C ASN A 28 12.36 1.67 -4.06
N GLU A 29 11.83 1.76 -2.83
CA GLU A 29 11.63 0.57 -2.00
C GLU A 29 10.54 -0.35 -2.58
N PHE A 30 9.45 0.22 -3.08
CA PHE A 30 8.43 -0.54 -3.79
C PHE A 30 9.03 -1.31 -4.97
N LEU A 31 9.85 -0.64 -5.81
CA LEU A 31 10.55 -1.27 -6.92
C LEU A 31 11.52 -2.36 -6.46
N ARG A 32 12.27 -2.12 -5.38
CA ARG A 32 13.18 -3.12 -4.79
C ARG A 32 12.41 -4.40 -4.44
N ILE A 33 11.24 -4.28 -3.81
CA ILE A 33 10.40 -5.43 -3.43
C ILE A 33 9.76 -6.06 -4.66
N HIS A 34 9.26 -5.26 -5.61
CA HIS A 34 8.68 -5.74 -6.86
C HIS A 34 9.65 -6.60 -7.66
N ASN A 35 10.91 -6.18 -7.76
CA ASN A 35 11.95 -6.85 -8.53
C ASN A 35 12.47 -8.16 -7.91
N ILE A 36 12.15 -8.46 -6.64
CA ILE A 36 12.47 -9.77 -6.07
C ILE A 36 11.59 -10.83 -6.77
N PRO A 37 12.14 -11.93 -7.30
CA PRO A 37 11.35 -12.95 -7.98
C PRO A 37 10.19 -13.48 -7.13
N TYR A 38 9.02 -13.65 -7.75
CA TYR A 38 7.88 -14.26 -7.08
C TYR A 38 8.16 -15.74 -6.82
N ASN A 39 7.92 -16.18 -5.58
CA ASN A 39 7.93 -17.59 -5.22
C ASN A 39 6.69 -17.91 -4.39
N GLU A 40 5.88 -18.86 -4.85
CA GLU A 40 4.60 -19.20 -4.20
C GLU A 40 4.75 -19.62 -2.74
N GLN A 41 5.84 -20.32 -2.40
CA GLN A 41 6.08 -20.89 -1.07
C GLN A 41 6.84 -19.95 -0.14
N SER A 42 7.82 -19.19 -0.66
CA SER A 42 8.75 -18.41 0.16
C SER A 42 8.67 -16.89 -0.02
N TYR A 43 8.09 -16.40 -1.12
CA TYR A 43 8.04 -14.96 -1.40
C TYR A 43 6.90 -14.56 -2.35
N ASN A 44 5.67 -14.82 -1.91
CA ASN A 44 4.43 -14.57 -2.65
C ASN A 44 3.84 -13.17 -2.35
N CYS A 45 2.58 -12.95 -2.75
CA CYS A 45 1.89 -11.67 -2.58
C CYS A 45 1.75 -11.20 -1.13
N THR A 46 1.56 -12.14 -0.20
CA THR A 46 1.54 -11.83 1.24
C THR A 46 2.89 -11.30 1.71
N HIS A 47 3.99 -11.96 1.33
CA HIS A 47 5.33 -11.57 1.78
C HIS A 47 5.72 -10.19 1.26
N LYS A 48 5.58 -9.98 -0.05
CA LYS A 48 5.90 -8.70 -0.71
C LYS A 48 5.04 -7.55 -0.18
N THR A 49 3.74 -7.77 0.00
CA THR A 49 2.82 -6.77 0.58
C THR A 49 3.22 -6.43 2.02
N ASN A 50 3.54 -7.43 2.83
CA ASN A 50 3.94 -7.23 4.22
C ASN A 50 5.27 -6.49 4.35
N ASP A 51 6.26 -6.79 3.50
CA ASP A 51 7.54 -6.09 3.52
C ASP A 51 7.38 -4.61 3.14
N PHE A 52 6.53 -4.32 2.15
CA PHE A 52 6.24 -2.93 1.80
C PHE A 52 5.46 -2.21 2.90
N ALA A 53 4.49 -2.88 3.52
CA ALA A 53 3.75 -2.34 4.66
C ALA A 53 4.68 -2.02 5.85
N LYS A 54 5.59 -2.94 6.22
CA LYS A 54 6.59 -2.71 7.27
C LYS A 54 7.46 -1.48 6.99
N TYR A 55 7.89 -1.31 5.75
CA TYR A 55 8.66 -0.12 5.36
C TYR A 55 7.87 1.17 5.59
N LEU A 56 6.61 1.23 5.15
CA LEU A 56 5.76 2.41 5.36
C LEU A 56 5.48 2.68 6.85
N ILE A 57 5.27 1.62 7.65
CA ILE A 57 5.09 1.74 9.11
C ILE A 57 6.33 2.33 9.77
N ASN A 58 7.53 1.88 9.36
CA ASN A 58 8.79 2.42 9.88
C ASN A 58 9.00 3.90 9.52
N LEU A 59 8.38 4.39 8.43
CA LEU A 59 8.34 5.80 8.10
C LEU A 59 7.27 6.58 8.90
N GLY A 60 6.42 5.90 9.67
CA GLY A 60 5.35 6.51 10.44
C GLY A 60 4.04 6.70 9.66
N VAL A 61 3.89 6.06 8.50
CA VAL A 61 2.66 6.10 7.71
C VAL A 61 1.49 5.52 8.52
N LYS A 62 0.33 6.17 8.42
CA LYS A 62 -0.95 5.76 9.03
C LYS A 62 -1.99 5.45 7.96
N ASN A 63 -3.12 4.86 8.37
CA ASN A 63 -4.22 4.46 7.48
C ASN A 63 -3.79 3.45 6.42
N LEU A 64 -2.96 2.50 6.82
CA LEU A 64 -2.59 1.36 6.01
C LEU A 64 -3.61 0.24 6.23
N SER A 65 -3.93 -0.47 5.16
CA SER A 65 -4.74 -1.69 5.23
C SER A 65 -4.28 -2.65 4.16
N THR A 66 -4.36 -3.95 4.39
CA THR A 66 -4.31 -4.92 3.30
C THR A 66 -5.72 -5.17 2.78
N LEU A 67 -5.82 -5.46 1.48
CA LEU A 67 -7.05 -5.96 0.89
C LEU A 67 -6.78 -7.33 0.30
N ASN A 68 -7.56 -8.32 0.73
CA ASN A 68 -7.57 -9.66 0.17
C ASN A 68 -8.79 -9.82 -0.75
N ILE A 69 -8.58 -10.32 -1.96
CA ILE A 69 -9.63 -10.57 -2.95
C ILE A 69 -9.47 -11.97 -3.58
N GLY A 70 -10.55 -12.75 -3.57
CA GLY A 70 -10.56 -14.10 -4.16
C GLY A 70 -10.72 -14.12 -5.67
N TYR A 71 -10.06 -15.08 -6.31
CA TYR A 71 -10.28 -15.44 -7.71
C TYR A 71 -11.60 -16.22 -7.87
N LYS A 72 -12.20 -16.16 -9.06
CA LYS A 72 -13.52 -16.76 -9.36
C LYS A 72 -13.61 -18.28 -9.14
N ASP A 73 -12.49 -18.98 -9.12
CA ASP A 73 -12.45 -20.43 -8.87
C ASP A 73 -12.38 -20.79 -7.37
N GLY A 74 -12.20 -19.80 -6.50
CA GLY A 74 -12.06 -19.97 -5.05
C GLY A 74 -10.74 -20.58 -4.59
N LYS A 75 -9.80 -20.89 -5.50
CA LYS A 75 -8.52 -21.56 -5.18
C LYS A 75 -7.39 -20.59 -4.91
N TYR A 76 -7.48 -19.39 -5.48
CA TYR A 76 -6.47 -18.36 -5.36
C TYR A 76 -7.04 -17.11 -4.71
N ASN A 77 -6.25 -16.52 -3.82
CA ASN A 77 -6.53 -15.24 -3.19
C ASN A 77 -5.35 -14.31 -3.43
N HIS A 78 -5.66 -13.06 -3.74
CA HIS A 78 -4.67 -12.03 -3.97
C HIS A 78 -4.70 -11.01 -2.83
N ILE A 79 -3.54 -10.60 -2.35
CA ILE A 79 -3.41 -9.58 -1.30
C ILE A 79 -2.51 -8.46 -1.78
N PHE A 80 -2.95 -7.23 -1.54
CA PHE A 80 -2.20 -6.01 -1.86
C PHE A 80 -2.42 -4.94 -0.78
N LEU A 81 -1.63 -3.88 -0.82
CA LEU A 81 -1.68 -2.80 0.15
C LEU A 81 -2.60 -1.69 -0.32
N VAL A 82 -3.35 -1.11 0.62
CA VAL A 82 -4.18 0.07 0.43
C VAL A 82 -3.74 1.14 1.42
N TRP A 83 -3.41 2.32 0.89
CA TRP A 83 -3.03 3.50 1.66
C TRP A 83 -3.75 4.72 1.11
N ASN A 84 -4.56 5.40 1.94
CA ASN A 84 -5.35 6.57 1.54
C ASN A 84 -6.19 6.34 0.26
N GLU A 85 -6.88 5.19 0.17
CA GLU A 85 -7.70 4.80 -1.00
C GLU A 85 -6.90 4.61 -2.31
N MET A 86 -5.58 4.49 -2.20
CA MET A 86 -4.69 4.12 -3.30
C MET A 86 -4.20 2.68 -3.11
N ALA A 87 -4.14 1.92 -4.19
CA ALA A 87 -3.63 0.56 -4.25
C ALA A 87 -2.13 0.52 -4.59
N PHE A 88 -1.42 -0.36 -3.90
CA PHE A 88 -0.01 -0.65 -4.11
C PHE A 88 0.16 -2.16 -4.14
N ASP A 89 0.59 -2.67 -5.28
CA ASP A 89 0.76 -4.10 -5.50
C ASP A 89 2.14 -4.41 -6.09
N PRO A 90 3.10 -4.81 -5.24
CA PRO A 90 4.45 -5.16 -5.66
C PRO A 90 4.54 -6.52 -6.39
N THR A 91 3.41 -7.18 -6.65
CA THR A 91 3.37 -8.57 -7.18
C THR A 91 2.71 -8.67 -8.53
N ASN A 92 1.92 -7.68 -8.92
CA ASN A 92 1.40 -7.57 -10.27
C ASN A 92 2.58 -7.46 -11.26
N GLN A 93 2.45 -8.12 -12.42
CA GLN A 93 3.45 -8.04 -13.51
C GLN A 93 3.58 -6.60 -14.01
N ASP A 94 2.46 -5.89 -14.06
CA ASP A 94 2.46 -4.44 -14.28
C ASP A 94 2.67 -3.73 -12.92
N ILE A 95 3.69 -2.89 -12.85
CA ILE A 95 4.02 -2.07 -11.66
C ILE A 95 2.78 -1.27 -11.26
N THR A 96 2.09 -1.73 -10.22
CA THR A 96 0.87 -1.11 -9.72
C THR A 96 1.23 -0.28 -8.49
N TYR A 97 1.69 0.94 -8.74
CA TYR A 97 2.11 1.87 -7.70
C TYR A 97 1.19 3.08 -7.65
N ASN A 98 0.58 3.32 -6.48
CA ASN A 98 -0.24 4.50 -6.22
C ASN A 98 -1.36 4.70 -7.26
N ILE A 99 -2.12 3.64 -7.53
CA ILE A 99 -3.28 3.67 -8.45
C ILE A 99 -4.57 3.82 -7.63
N PRO A 100 -5.58 4.59 -8.05
CA PRO A 100 -6.86 4.64 -7.34
C PRO A 100 -7.43 3.23 -7.11
N LEU A 101 -7.86 2.94 -5.88
CA LEU A 101 -8.32 1.61 -5.49
C LEU A 101 -9.47 1.12 -6.39
N THR A 102 -10.37 2.02 -6.79
CA THR A 102 -11.50 1.71 -7.68
C THR A 102 -11.04 1.20 -9.03
N ASP A 103 -10.03 1.84 -9.61
CA ASP A 103 -9.51 1.50 -10.94
C ASP A 103 -8.79 0.16 -10.89
N TYR A 104 -8.00 -0.05 -9.83
CA TYR A 104 -7.30 -1.30 -9.62
C TYR A 104 -8.26 -2.48 -9.40
N LEU A 105 -9.29 -2.31 -8.57
CA LEU A 105 -10.33 -3.32 -8.38
C LEU A 105 -11.11 -3.60 -9.67
N GLY A 106 -11.34 -2.57 -10.50
CA GLY A 106 -11.94 -2.73 -11.82
C GLY A 106 -11.08 -3.57 -12.78
N ALA A 107 -9.76 -3.37 -12.76
CA ALA A 107 -8.81 -4.18 -13.54
C ALA A 107 -8.78 -5.64 -13.04
N LEU A 108 -8.69 -5.86 -11.73
CA LEU A 108 -8.72 -7.19 -11.12
C LEU A 108 -10.02 -7.95 -11.41
N TYR A 109 -11.16 -7.26 -11.37
CA TYR A 109 -12.46 -7.86 -11.70
C TYR A 109 -12.48 -8.40 -13.15
N LYS A 110 -11.95 -7.63 -14.11
CA LYS A 110 -11.90 -8.02 -15.53
C LYS A 110 -11.10 -9.30 -15.78
N ILE A 111 -10.10 -9.58 -14.96
CA ILE A 111 -9.26 -10.79 -15.09
C ILE A 111 -9.73 -11.97 -14.23
N GLY A 112 -10.78 -11.79 -13.42
CA GLY A 112 -11.46 -12.86 -12.70
C GLY A 112 -11.39 -12.80 -11.16
N PHE A 113 -10.92 -11.71 -10.56
CA PHE A 113 -10.99 -11.50 -9.11
C PHE A 113 -12.35 -10.92 -8.72
N THR A 114 -13.29 -11.82 -8.44
CA THR A 114 -14.69 -11.48 -8.12
C THR A 114 -15.12 -11.95 -6.73
N GLY A 115 -14.21 -12.57 -5.96
CA GLY A 115 -14.49 -13.16 -4.67
C GLY A 115 -14.68 -12.15 -3.53
N MET A 116 -14.83 -12.68 -2.31
CA MET A 116 -14.96 -11.88 -1.09
C MET A 116 -13.79 -10.92 -0.94
N ARG A 117 -14.09 -9.68 -0.55
CA ARG A 117 -13.10 -8.64 -0.27
C ARG A 117 -12.99 -8.44 1.23
N ILE A 118 -11.80 -8.66 1.77
CA ILE A 118 -11.52 -8.45 3.19
C ILE A 118 -10.47 -7.35 3.31
N LYS A 119 -10.87 -6.19 3.85
CA LYS A 119 -9.97 -5.08 4.17
C LYS A 119 -9.57 -5.18 5.64
N SER A 120 -8.27 -5.31 5.91
CA SER A 120 -7.73 -5.47 7.25
C SER A 120 -6.82 -4.28 7.58
N PRO A 121 -7.16 -3.44 8.57
CA PRO A 121 -6.29 -2.36 9.03
C PRO A 121 -4.93 -2.90 9.50
N ILE A 122 -3.87 -2.15 9.23
CA ILE A 122 -2.53 -2.41 9.75
C ILE A 122 -2.21 -1.30 10.77
N ASN A 123 -1.96 -1.70 12.02
CA ASN A 123 -1.69 -0.80 13.14
C ASN A 123 -0.19 -0.67 13.41
#